data_AF-A0A932YZU8-F1
#
_entry.id   AF-A0A932YZU8-F1
#
_cell.length_a   1.000
_cell.length_b   1.000
_cell.length_c   1.000
_cell.angle_alpha   90.00
_cell.angle_beta   90.00
_cell.angle_gamma   90.00
#
_symmetry.space_group_name_H-M   'P 1'
#
loop_
_entity.id
_entity.type
_entity.pdbx_description
1 polymer ?
#
loop_
_entity_poly.entity_id
_entity_poly.type
_entity_poly.pdbx_seq_one_letter_code
_entity_poly.pdbx_strand_id
1 'polypeptide(L)'
;MIEIVYGERFLQSARELPGPQQRKLARLLETLHENPFHPLLHTKRLSGDLAGIHAFRITRDWRVMFQFNDPTTVQLLRVAHRKDIYR
;
A
#
# COMPACT_ATOMS: atom_id res chain seq x y z
N MET A 1 11.64 -9.06 8.40
CA MET A 1 10.76 -9.44 7.28
C MET A 1 9.34 -9.40 7.79
N ILE A 2 8.40 -8.99 6.94
CA ILE A 2 6.99 -8.74 7.26
C ILE A 2 6.13 -9.65 6.40
N GLU A 3 5.19 -10.34 7.01
CA GLU A 3 4.18 -11.12 6.30
C GLU A 3 3.18 -10.17 5.62
N ILE A 4 2.86 -10.45 4.35
CA ILE A 4 1.94 -9.64 3.55
C ILE A 4 0.68 -10.46 3.26
N VAL A 5 -0.45 -10.00 3.81
CA VAL A 5 -1.78 -10.53 3.52
C VAL A 5 -2.47 -9.68 2.47
N TYR A 6 -2.95 -10.30 1.41
CA TYR A 6 -3.62 -9.63 0.30
C TYR A 6 -5.13 -9.60 0.50
N GLY A 7 -5.71 -8.41 0.73
CA GLY A 7 -7.16 -8.24 0.74
C GLY A 7 -7.77 -8.34 -0.66
N GLU A 8 -9.03 -8.80 -0.75
CA GLU A 8 -9.73 -8.94 -2.04
C GLU A 8 -9.82 -7.63 -2.82
N ARG A 9 -10.16 -6.52 -2.13
CA ARG A 9 -10.21 -5.17 -2.72
C ARG A 9 -8.85 -4.70 -3.22
N PHE A 10 -7.76 -5.12 -2.57
CA PHE A 10 -6.42 -4.86 -3.07
C PHE A 10 -6.17 -5.61 -4.36
N LEU A 11 -6.47 -6.91 -4.42
CA LEU A 11 -6.26 -7.71 -5.63
C LEU A 11 -7.05 -7.14 -6.82
N GLN A 12 -8.30 -6.72 -6.60
CA GLN A 12 -9.13 -6.11 -7.64
C GLN A 12 -8.53 -4.78 -8.13
N SER A 13 -8.28 -3.83 -7.23
CA SER A 13 -7.75 -2.51 -7.59
C SER A 13 -6.32 -2.53 -8.12
N ALA A 14 -5.50 -3.51 -7.71
CA ALA A 14 -4.15 -3.69 -8.26
C ALA A 14 -4.18 -4.15 -9.72
N ARG A 15 -5.15 -4.99 -10.12
CA ARG A 15 -5.33 -5.44 -11.50
C ARG A 15 -5.78 -4.31 -12.44
N GLU A 16 -6.45 -3.29 -11.90
CA GLU A 16 -6.92 -2.12 -12.65
C GLU A 16 -5.81 -1.08 -12.91
N LEU A 17 -4.65 -1.21 -12.27
CA LEU A 17 -3.51 -0.34 -12.53
C LEU A 17 -3.00 -0.52 -13.98
N PRO A 18 -2.49 0.54 -14.62
CA PRO A 18 -1.78 0.36 -15.88
C PRO A 18 -0.51 -0.47 -15.69
N GLY A 19 -0.10 -1.20 -16.74
CA GLY A 19 0.99 -2.18 -16.68
C GLY A 19 2.31 -1.68 -16.06
N PRO A 20 2.80 -0.46 -16.35
CA PRO A 20 4.00 0.07 -15.70
C PRO A 20 3.87 0.19 -14.18
N GLN A 21 2.70 0.60 -13.69
CA GLN A 21 2.40 0.76 -12.27
C GLN A 21 2.27 -0.60 -11.58
N GLN A 22 1.71 -1.61 -12.24
CA GLN A 22 1.70 -2.99 -11.73
C GLN A 22 3.12 -3.54 -11.52
N ARG A 23 4.01 -3.37 -12.51
CA ARG A 23 5.42 -3.79 -12.40
C ARG A 23 6.14 -3.06 -11.29
N LYS A 24 5.89 -1.76 -11.13
CA LYS A 24 6.45 -0.98 -10.02
C LYS A 24 5.92 -1.44 -8.67
N LEU A 25 4.61 -1.72 -8.59
CA LEU A 25 4.00 -2.24 -7.37
C LEU A 25 4.65 -3.55 -6.94
N ALA A 26 4.89 -4.49 -7.86
CA ALA A 26 5.56 -5.76 -7.55
C ALA A 26 6.91 -5.55 -6.84
N ARG A 27 7.78 -4.68 -7.36
CA ARG A 27 9.07 -4.33 -6.73
C ARG A 27 8.92 -3.67 -5.36
N LEU A 28 7.89 -2.83 -5.20
CA LEU A 28 7.63 -2.18 -3.91
C LEU A 28 7.09 -3.18 -2.86
N LEU A 29 6.42 -4.25 -3.27
CA LEU A 29 5.98 -5.31 -2.35
C LEU A 29 7.17 -6.09 -1.78
N GLU A 30 8.23 -6.29 -2.57
CA GLU A 30 9.50 -6.85 -2.06
C GLU A 30 10.11 -5.92 -1.00
N THR A 31 10.17 -4.61 -1.27
CA THR A 31 10.63 -3.61 -0.29
C THR A 31 9.76 -3.58 0.97
N LEU A 32 8.44 -3.71 0.83
CA LEU A 32 7.50 -3.77 1.96
C LEU A 32 7.75 -4.99 2.83
N HIS A 33 8.01 -6.15 2.20
CA HIS A 33 8.33 -7.39 2.91
C HIS A 33 9.60 -7.25 3.74
N GLU A 34 10.59 -6.49 3.29
CA GLU A 34 11.80 -6.21 4.07
C GLU A 34 11.53 -5.24 5.21
N ASN A 35 10.96 -4.07 4.89
CA ASN A 35 10.70 -2.98 5.83
C ASN A 35 9.53 -2.09 5.36
N PRO A 36 8.39 -2.05 6.07
CA PRO A 36 7.24 -1.22 5.71
C PRO A 36 7.47 0.28 5.76
N PHE A 37 8.52 0.72 6.43
CA PHE A 37 8.93 2.12 6.54
C PHE A 37 10.19 2.42 5.74
N HIS A 38 10.57 1.54 4.81
CA HIS A 38 11.70 1.79 3.93
C HIS A 38 11.52 3.12 3.17
N PRO A 39 12.56 3.97 3.06
CA PRO A 39 12.42 5.29 2.44
C PRO A 39 11.83 5.29 1.01
N LEU A 40 12.09 4.26 0.22
CA LEU A 40 11.54 4.10 -1.14
C LEU A 40 10.01 4.00 -1.18
N LEU A 41 9.39 3.49 -0.11
CA LEU A 41 7.94 3.36 0.00
C LEU A 41 7.28 4.72 0.24
N HIS A 42 8.00 5.66 0.85
CA HIS A 42 7.44 6.92 1.35
C HIS A 42 6.16 6.68 2.19
N THR A 43 6.22 5.66 3.05
CA THR A 43 5.10 5.26 3.91
C THR A 43 4.74 6.39 4.86
N LYS A 44 3.44 6.64 4.98
CA LYS A 44 2.91 7.56 5.98
C LYS A 44 1.66 6.99 6.64
N ARG A 45 1.45 7.34 7.90
CA ARG A 45 0.19 7.10 8.60
C ARG A 45 -0.87 8.09 8.10
N LEU A 46 -2.10 7.62 7.95
CA LEU A 46 -3.27 8.42 7.62
C LEU A 46 -3.96 8.90 8.91
N SER A 47 -4.79 9.93 8.79
CA SER A 47 -5.44 10.62 9.91
C SER A 47 -6.96 10.67 9.72
N GLY A 48 -7.69 11.10 10.76
CA GLY A 48 -9.16 11.19 10.73
C GLY A 48 -9.80 9.80 10.67
N ASP A 49 -10.80 9.65 9.81
CA ASP A 49 -11.55 8.39 9.62
C ASP A 49 -10.69 7.22 9.14
N LEU A 50 -9.46 7.50 8.70
CA LEU A 50 -8.47 6.51 8.27
C LEU A 50 -7.36 6.31 9.32
N ALA A 51 -7.58 6.70 10.57
CA ALA A 51 -6.65 6.43 11.66
C ALA A 51 -6.35 4.93 11.77
N GLY A 52 -5.07 4.59 11.95
CA GLY A 52 -4.58 3.20 11.94
C GLY A 52 -4.18 2.68 10.56
N ILE A 53 -4.61 3.35 9.48
CA ILE A 53 -4.21 3.00 8.12
C ILE A 53 -2.91 3.71 7.75
N HIS A 54 -2.08 3.01 6.99
CA HIS A 54 -0.85 3.52 6.38
C HIS A 54 -1.01 3.53 4.86
N ALA A 55 -0.24 4.38 4.20
CA ALA A 55 -0.18 4.40 2.75
C ALA A 55 1.25 4.58 2.25
N PHE A 56 1.64 3.76 1.28
CA PHE A 56 2.89 3.91 0.55
C PHE A 56 2.66 4.27 -0.92
N ARG A 57 3.67 4.90 -1.53
CA ARG A 57 3.60 5.50 -2.86
C ARG A 57 4.01 4.50 -3.93
N ILE A 58 3.12 4.24 -4.90
CA ILE A 58 3.49 3.61 -6.17
C ILE A 58 4.04 4.67 -7.12
N THR A 59 3.26 5.72 -7.38
CA THR A 59 3.64 6.92 -8.15
C THR A 59 3.15 8.17 -7.45
N ARG A 60 3.33 9.36 -8.03
CA ARG A 60 2.77 10.60 -7.48
C ARG A 60 1.26 10.46 -7.19
N ASP A 61 0.57 9.75 -8.07
CA ASP A 61 -0.88 9.62 -8.07
C ASP A 61 -1.38 8.36 -7.38
N TRP A 62 -0.68 7.24 -7.49
CA TRP A 62 -1.16 5.95 -6.98
C TRP A 62 -0.50 5.56 -5.65
N ARG A 63 -1.31 5.08 -4.69
CA ARG A 63 -0.88 4.60 -3.39
C ARG A 63 -1.54 3.27 -3.05
N VAL A 64 -0.83 2.45 -2.27
CA VAL A 64 -1.41 1.30 -1.59
C VAL A 64 -1.77 1.72 -0.17
N MET A 65 -2.98 1.40 0.26
CA MET A 65 -3.41 1.51 1.66
C MET A 65 -3.22 0.15 2.33
N PHE A 66 -2.63 0.14 3.51
CA PHE A 66 -2.41 -1.07 4.30
C PHE A 66 -2.51 -0.79 5.80
N GLN A 67 -2.67 -1.84 6.60
CA GLN A 67 -2.65 -1.76 8.06
C GLN A 67 -1.79 -2.88 8.63
N PHE A 68 -1.39 -2.74 9.89
CA PHE A 68 -0.75 -3.81 10.64
C PHE A 68 -1.82 -4.63 11.34
N ASN A 69 -1.84 -5.94 11.09
CA ASN A 69 -2.67 -6.88 11.86
C ASN A 69 -1.97 -7.22 13.19
N ASP A 70 -0.64 -7.27 13.15
CA ASP A 70 0.25 -7.46 14.29
C ASP A 70 1.62 -6.81 13.96
N PRO A 71 2.61 -6.81 14.88
CA PRO A 71 3.92 -6.17 14.64
C PRO A 71 4.69 -6.69 13.41
N THR A 72 4.37 -7.88 12.93
CA THR A 72 5.08 -8.58 11.85
C THR A 72 4.23 -8.86 10.61
N THR A 73 2.92 -8.56 10.65
CA THR A 73 1.99 -8.82 9.55
C THR A 73 1.27 -7.57 9.10
N VAL A 74 1.32 -7.29 7.80
CA VAL A 74 0.54 -6.23 7.17
C VAL A 74 -0.54 -6.78 6.26
N GLN A 75 -1.71 -6.14 6.27
CA GLN A 75 -2.79 -6.41 5.33
C GLN A 75 -2.90 -5.29 4.29
N LEU A 76 -2.80 -5.65 3.02
CA LEU A 76 -3.03 -4.72 1.91
C LEU A 76 -4.53 -4.57 1.68
N LEU A 77 -5.03 -3.33 1.76
CA LEU A 77 -6.46 -3.04 1.74
C LEU A 77 -6.95 -2.67 0.34
N ARG A 78 -6.27 -1.74 -0.32
CA ARG A 78 -6.59 -1.29 -1.69
C ARG A 78 -5.48 -0.48 -2.32
N VAL A 79 -5.47 -0.44 -3.65
CA VAL A 79 -4.80 0.59 -4.43
C VAL A 79 -5.80 1.74 -4.67
N ALA A 80 -5.36 2.98 -4.54
CA ALA A 80 -6.20 4.15 -4.77
C ALA A 80 -5.42 5.33 -5.33
N HIS A 81 -6.10 6.18 -6.09
CA HIS A 81 -5.56 7.47 -6.51
C HIS A 81 -5.52 8.41 -5.30
N ARG A 82 -4.51 9.30 -5.24
CA ARG A 82 -4.29 10.28 -4.17
C ARG A 82 -5.55 11.07 -3.80
N LYS A 83 -6.34 11.42 -4.81
CA LYS A 83 -7.52 12.27 -4.72
C LYS A 83 -8.69 11.56 -4.05
N ASP A 84 -8.67 10.23 -4.02
CA ASP A 84 -9.74 9.40 -3.46
C ASP A 84 -9.41 8.96 -2.01
N ILE A 85 -8.17 9.18 -1.56
CA ILE A 85 -7.72 8.84 -0.19
C ILE A 85 -7.98 9.99 0.79
N TYR A 86 -7.98 11.24 0.34
CA TYR A 86 -8.16 12.44 1.19
C TYR A 86 -9.49 13.15 0.92
N ARG A 87 -10.51 12.41 0.46
CA ARG A 87 -11.87 12.93 0.42
C ARG A 87 -12.46 12.97 1.81
#